data_AF-A0A954J4L7-F1
#
_entry.id   AF-A0A954J4L7-F1
#
_cell.length_a   1.000
_cell.length_b   1.000
_cell.length_c   1.000
_cell.angle_alpha   90.00
_cell.angle_beta   90.00
_cell.angle_gamma   90.00
#
_symmetry.space_group_name_H-M   'P 1'
#
loop_
_entity.id
_entity.type
_entity.pdbx_description
1 polymer ?
#
loop_
_entity_poly.entity_id
_entity_poly.type
_entity_poly.pdbx_seq_one_letter_code
_entity_poly.pdbx_strand_id
1 'polypeptide(L)'
;MANSLFTALSGLQAHQNWIDVIGNNLANTNTAGFKTSRATFNSAFSQTLRYATPGNGAIGGKNPTQIGNGVSLGDIARDFNQGALTDTGRTFDLAMNGQGFFALASGAETFYTRVGTFGLDSVNNLVDLATGYKVLNPQGQALNLDVDSLYPPSGTGNIEMVGNLPGTVTGPLAEVLTASTGFTHGQPAQLAATQTGPFTIPAGETWTMSIAINGGSPQPISIVGTGGAVTSADVAAAINTLTDVAASVNGGGLVEVRSNRTGETVNMKISPGQSGKDLASMIGISTTLTTGSETPLIPGVTTLNDLPGNVKTYQDGDLINITAVDTDGTPINASFQYGAGFDGTTVDDFIAYVDSLFTDAQVSLNATGQIVVEAQTSGEADLLLAFTDEVGQQGRMDWTTYAASETTAGTGPDTVIASTEVYDPAGGSHTLTMTFERQDDGTWNGIPSVDPTVGTVLSGPITGIQFDDEGAPIGLAAVNKTVSVQFSGQSGAQAIVLDLGADGEFSGLTQFGSEANVYVAQQDGFGSGELASISVETDGNINGFYTNGQFRSLGEVGVATFTNAEGLRETGENLWGR
;
A
#
# COMPACT_ATOMS: atom_id res chain seq x y z
N MET A 1 31.52 81.45 65.62
CA MET A 1 30.37 81.75 64.74
C MET A 1 30.62 81.39 63.27
N ALA A 2 31.86 81.40 62.75
CA ALA A 2 32.15 80.99 61.38
C ALA A 2 31.79 79.50 61.11
N ASN A 3 32.22 78.56 61.96
CA ASN A 3 32.05 77.12 61.72
C ASN A 3 30.57 76.66 61.71
N SER A 4 29.69 77.27 62.52
CA SER A 4 28.26 76.90 62.55
C SER A 4 27.52 77.30 61.26
N LEU A 5 27.95 78.40 60.62
CA LEU A 5 27.38 78.82 59.32
C LEU A 5 27.81 77.87 58.19
N PHE A 6 29.05 77.38 58.20
CA PHE A 6 29.51 76.38 57.23
C PHE A 6 28.83 75.02 57.43
N THR A 7 28.61 74.58 58.68
CA THR A 7 27.83 73.37 58.98
C THR A 7 26.37 73.50 58.52
N ALA A 8 25.74 74.66 58.72
CA ALA A 8 24.36 74.91 58.26
C ALA A 8 24.27 75.00 56.72
N LEU A 9 25.23 75.67 56.07
CA LEU A 9 25.30 75.78 54.61
C LEU A 9 25.51 74.43 53.94
N SER A 10 26.41 73.59 54.47
CA SER A 10 26.65 72.25 53.94
C SER A 10 25.41 71.35 54.03
N GLY A 11 24.64 71.44 55.12
CA GLY A 11 23.35 70.76 55.25
C GLY A 11 22.31 71.25 54.22
N LEU A 12 22.23 72.57 53.99
CA LEU A 12 21.30 73.14 53.01
C LEU A 12 21.66 72.73 51.58
N GLN A 13 22.96 72.76 51.22
CA GLN A 13 23.43 72.30 49.91
C GLN A 13 23.18 70.80 49.70
N ALA A 14 23.41 69.97 50.73
CA ALA A 14 23.11 68.54 50.66
C ALA A 14 21.61 68.28 50.45
N HIS A 15 20.73 69.03 51.14
CA HIS A 15 19.28 68.94 50.94
C HIS A 15 18.83 69.45 49.57
N GLN A 16 19.47 70.48 49.01
CA GLN A 16 19.17 70.92 47.64
C GLN A 16 19.42 69.80 46.64
N ASN A 17 20.60 69.19 46.68
CA ASN A 17 20.95 68.07 45.79
C ASN A 17 19.99 66.87 45.99
N TRP A 18 19.54 66.62 47.21
CA TRP A 18 18.56 65.57 47.50
C TRP A 18 17.20 65.85 46.86
N ILE A 19 16.73 67.10 46.98
CA ILE A 19 15.47 67.54 46.37
C ILE A 19 15.58 67.48 44.85
N ASP A 20 16.72 67.84 44.27
CA ASP A 20 16.95 67.74 42.83
C ASP A 20 16.85 66.28 42.34
N VAL A 21 17.42 65.33 43.10
CA VAL A 21 17.31 63.90 42.80
C VAL A 21 15.86 63.40 42.91
N ILE A 22 15.12 63.80 43.95
CA ILE A 22 13.70 63.46 44.09
C ILE A 22 12.88 64.07 42.96
N GLY A 23 13.13 65.33 42.62
CA GLY A 23 12.47 66.04 41.54
C GLY A 23 12.68 65.35 40.20
N ASN A 24 13.91 64.91 39.91
CA ASN A 24 14.22 64.16 38.69
C ASN A 24 13.54 62.79 38.66
N ASN A 25 13.51 62.07 39.78
CA ASN A 25 12.80 60.79 39.87
C ASN A 25 11.29 60.96 39.63
N LEU A 26 10.69 62.01 40.22
CA LEU A 26 9.28 62.32 40.06
C LEU A 26 8.94 62.79 38.64
N ALA A 27 9.83 63.53 37.98
CA ALA A 27 9.62 63.98 36.60
C ALA A 27 9.61 62.79 35.62
N ASN A 28 10.36 61.72 35.91
CA ASN A 28 10.54 60.57 35.04
C ASN A 28 9.72 59.33 35.44
N THR A 29 8.65 59.48 36.23
CA THR A 29 7.89 58.30 36.73
C THR A 29 7.30 57.45 35.61
N ASN A 30 6.98 58.08 34.47
CA ASN A 30 6.34 57.44 33.33
C ASN A 30 7.32 57.17 32.18
N THR A 31 8.60 57.53 32.35
CA THR A 31 9.63 57.27 31.35
C THR A 31 9.98 55.78 31.41
N ALA A 32 9.73 55.06 30.31
CA ALA A 32 10.07 53.65 30.22
C ALA A 32 11.57 53.43 30.43
N GLY A 33 11.92 52.37 31.16
CA GLY A 33 13.32 52.00 31.44
C GLY A 33 14.09 52.94 32.38
N PHE A 34 13.47 53.99 32.92
CA PHE A 34 14.10 54.89 33.88
C PHE A 34 14.52 54.15 35.16
N LYS A 35 15.71 54.47 35.69
CA LYS A 35 16.27 53.91 36.92
C LYS A 35 16.40 55.01 37.97
N THR A 36 15.74 54.81 39.11
CA THR A 36 15.66 55.83 40.16
C THR A 36 17.03 56.05 40.81
N SER A 37 17.36 57.31 41.08
CA SER A 37 18.60 57.66 41.77
C SER A 37 18.35 57.92 43.26
N ARG A 38 19.32 57.58 44.10
CA ARG A 38 19.30 57.84 45.54
C ARG A 38 20.58 58.56 45.98
N ALA A 39 20.41 59.74 46.57
CA ALA A 39 21.51 60.43 47.24
C ALA A 39 21.84 59.75 48.59
N THR A 40 23.12 59.50 48.81
CA THR A 40 23.68 59.07 50.09
C THR A 40 24.54 60.18 50.67
N PHE A 41 24.63 60.27 51.99
CA PHE A 41 25.33 61.36 52.67
C PHE A 41 26.41 60.81 53.58
N ASN A 42 27.54 61.49 53.61
CA ASN A 42 28.66 61.20 54.49
C ASN A 42 28.86 62.36 55.47
N SER A 43 29.19 62.04 56.72
CA SER A 43 29.60 63.08 57.68
C SER A 43 30.95 63.67 57.25
N ALA A 44 31.08 64.99 57.26
CA ALA A 44 32.36 65.66 57.04
C ALA A 44 33.33 65.39 58.22
N PHE A 45 34.64 65.47 57.97
CA PHE A 45 35.66 65.15 58.96
C PHE A 45 35.47 65.95 60.25
N SER A 46 35.33 65.28 61.39
CA SER A 46 35.10 65.92 62.69
C SER A 46 36.39 66.56 63.25
N GLN A 47 36.30 67.79 63.75
CA GLN A 47 37.40 68.44 64.46
C GLN A 47 37.52 67.87 65.88
N THR A 48 38.64 67.22 66.20
CA THR A 48 38.90 66.70 67.55
C THR A 48 39.51 67.80 68.42
N LEU A 49 38.77 68.26 69.44
CA LEU A 49 39.24 69.26 70.39
C LEU A 49 39.98 68.64 71.59
N ARG A 50 39.66 67.39 71.93
CA ARG A 50 40.34 66.63 72.98
C ARG A 50 40.28 65.15 72.64
N TYR A 51 41.43 64.47 72.67
CA TYR A 51 41.50 63.02 72.52
C TYR A 51 40.94 62.30 73.75
N ALA A 52 40.51 61.05 73.55
CA ALA A 52 40.09 60.20 74.66
C ALA A 52 41.27 59.98 75.62
N THR A 53 41.02 60.03 76.92
CA THR A 53 42.06 59.76 77.93
C THR A 53 41.63 58.58 78.80
N PRO A 54 42.48 57.55 78.97
CA PRO A 54 42.18 56.45 79.88
C PRO A 54 42.14 56.94 81.34
N GLY A 55 41.33 56.30 82.17
CA GLY A 55 41.28 56.61 83.60
C GLY A 55 42.56 56.16 84.29
N ASN A 56 43.02 56.93 85.28
CA ASN A 56 43.97 56.44 86.28
C ASN A 56 43.21 56.41 87.62
N GLY A 57 43.51 55.46 88.50
CA GLY A 57 42.65 55.02 89.64
C GLY A 57 42.04 56.06 90.60
N ALA A 58 42.25 57.36 90.41
CA ALA A 58 41.54 58.45 91.08
C ALA A 58 40.40 59.10 90.25
N ILE A 59 40.38 58.97 88.91
CA ILE A 59 39.38 59.59 88.01
C ILE A 59 39.08 58.65 86.82
N GLY A 60 37.81 58.53 86.43
CA GLY A 60 37.39 57.74 85.28
C GLY A 60 37.91 58.27 83.93
N GLY A 61 37.90 57.40 82.92
CA GLY A 61 38.26 57.77 81.55
C GLY A 61 37.35 58.87 81.00
N LYS A 62 37.90 59.75 80.16
CA LYS A 62 37.17 60.86 79.55
C LYS A 62 36.97 60.59 78.06
N ASN A 63 35.73 60.73 77.60
CA ASN A 63 35.39 60.66 76.19
C ASN A 63 36.10 61.77 75.39
N PRO A 64 36.45 61.50 74.11
CA PRO A 64 36.94 62.52 73.21
C PRO A 64 35.84 63.56 72.97
N THR A 65 36.22 64.83 72.86
CA THR A 65 35.29 65.89 72.47
C THR A 65 35.56 66.26 71.03
N GLN A 66 34.64 65.88 70.15
CA GLN A 66 34.72 66.11 68.72
C GLN A 66 33.53 66.99 68.29
N ILE A 67 33.79 67.90 67.37
CA ILE A 67 32.76 68.72 66.72
C ILE A 67 32.65 68.25 65.28
N GLY A 68 31.44 67.90 64.84
CA GLY A 68 31.17 67.57 63.44
C GLY A 68 31.21 68.81 62.55
N ASN A 69 31.88 68.72 61.41
CA ASN A 69 32.03 69.84 60.47
C ASN A 69 30.98 69.86 59.36
N GLY A 70 29.83 69.20 59.57
CA GLY A 70 28.72 69.14 58.61
C GLY A 70 28.63 67.82 57.86
N VAL A 71 28.01 67.90 56.68
CA VAL A 71 27.65 66.76 55.83
C VAL A 71 28.08 67.05 54.39
N SER A 72 28.53 66.02 53.68
CA SER A 72 28.76 66.06 52.24
C SER A 72 27.90 65.02 51.53
N LEU A 73 27.58 65.28 50.27
CA LEU A 73 27.02 64.26 49.39
C LEU A 73 28.08 63.16 49.20
N GLY A 74 27.71 61.92 49.54
CA GLY A 74 28.59 60.76 49.44
C GLY A 74 28.61 60.22 48.01
N ASP A 75 27.43 59.85 47.52
CA ASP A 75 27.21 59.39 46.15
C ASP A 75 25.74 59.55 45.73
N ILE A 76 25.47 59.58 44.44
CA ILE A 76 24.15 59.45 43.84
C ILE A 76 24.13 58.11 43.10
N ALA A 77 23.81 57.05 43.84
CA ALA A 77 23.73 55.70 43.30
C ALA A 77 22.39 55.49 42.59
N ARG A 78 22.38 54.61 41.59
CA ARG A 78 21.16 54.28 40.84
C ARG A 78 20.67 52.91 41.22
N ASP A 79 19.36 52.79 41.38
CA ASP A 79 18.73 51.52 41.68
C ASP A 79 18.35 50.81 40.37
N PHE A 80 18.99 49.67 40.09
CA PHE A 80 18.73 48.83 38.92
C PHE A 80 17.64 47.77 39.13
N ASN A 81 16.94 47.76 40.27
CA ASN A 81 15.84 46.84 40.54
C ASN A 81 14.77 46.83 39.42
N GLN A 82 14.14 45.66 39.23
CA GLN A 82 13.17 45.43 38.17
C GLN A 82 11.86 46.18 38.45
N GLY A 83 11.36 46.90 37.45
CA GLY A 83 10.04 47.54 37.49
C GLY A 83 8.94 46.59 37.01
N ALA A 84 7.69 47.00 37.18
CA ALA A 84 6.55 46.29 36.61
C ALA A 84 6.62 46.29 35.07
N LEU A 85 6.30 45.16 34.46
CA LEU A 85 6.21 45.02 33.00
C LEU A 85 4.78 45.27 32.54
N THR A 86 4.62 45.98 31.44
CA THR A 86 3.34 46.29 30.80
C THR A 86 3.40 45.80 29.36
N ASP A 87 2.38 45.07 28.94
CA ASP A 87 2.25 44.63 27.56
C ASP A 87 1.82 45.80 26.65
N THR A 88 2.43 45.90 25.47
CA THR A 88 2.15 46.93 24.46
C THR A 88 1.49 46.37 23.19
N GLY A 89 1.52 45.05 22.98
CA GLY A 89 0.98 44.39 21.78
C GLY A 89 1.80 44.58 20.50
N ARG A 90 2.99 45.21 20.55
CA ARG A 90 3.89 45.36 19.38
C ARG A 90 5.02 44.34 19.45
N THR A 91 5.27 43.62 18.35
CA THR A 91 6.26 42.54 18.28
C THR A 91 7.67 42.96 18.69
N PHE A 92 8.11 44.15 18.30
CA PHE A 92 9.46 44.66 18.57
C PHE A 92 9.57 45.50 19.85
N ASP A 93 8.50 45.61 20.65
CA ASP A 93 8.58 46.21 21.97
C ASP A 93 8.99 45.13 22.98
N LEU A 94 10.28 45.07 23.27
CA LEU A 94 10.88 44.06 24.13
C LEU A 94 11.14 44.60 25.53
N ALA A 95 10.95 43.75 26.54
CA ALA A 95 11.31 44.04 27.91
C ALA A 95 12.05 42.86 28.54
N MET A 96 13.19 43.13 29.17
CA MET A 96 13.95 42.11 29.89
C MET A 96 13.43 41.97 31.32
N ASN A 97 13.25 40.72 31.76
CA ASN A 97 13.01 40.37 33.15
C ASN A 97 14.32 39.88 33.79
N GLY A 98 14.88 40.66 34.71
CA GLY A 98 16.13 40.34 35.39
C GLY A 98 17.30 41.24 34.99
N GLN A 99 18.53 40.83 35.34
CA GLN A 99 19.75 41.60 35.09
C GLN A 99 20.14 41.54 33.61
N GLY A 100 20.53 42.67 33.02
CA GLY A 100 20.92 42.76 31.62
C GLY A 100 20.64 44.11 30.98
N PHE A 101 21.20 44.35 29.82
CA PHE A 101 20.95 45.53 28.99
C PHE A 101 20.96 45.12 27.53
N PHE A 102 20.11 45.73 26.72
CA PHE A 102 20.21 45.65 25.28
C PHE A 102 21.44 46.43 24.85
N ALA A 103 22.25 45.83 23.97
CA ALA A 103 23.41 46.49 23.40
C ALA A 103 23.03 47.20 22.10
N LEU A 104 23.36 48.48 22.02
CA LEU A 104 23.11 49.35 20.88
C LEU A 104 24.44 49.86 20.31
N ALA A 105 24.51 50.12 19.02
CA ALA A 105 25.68 50.73 18.39
C ALA A 105 25.35 52.03 17.66
N SER A 106 26.21 53.02 17.86
CA SER A 106 26.30 54.23 17.04
C SER A 106 27.71 54.31 16.46
N GLY A 107 27.87 53.84 15.22
CA GLY A 107 29.18 53.71 14.59
C GLY A 107 30.08 52.72 15.33
N ALA A 108 31.20 53.20 15.90
CA ALA A 108 32.16 52.39 16.64
C ALA A 108 31.88 52.34 18.15
N GLU A 109 30.95 53.15 18.66
CA GLU A 109 30.62 53.22 20.08
C GLU A 109 29.43 52.32 20.41
N THR A 110 29.54 51.56 21.50
CA THR A 110 28.47 50.72 22.02
C THR A 110 27.82 51.39 23.22
N PHE A 111 26.51 51.53 23.16
CA PHE A 111 25.66 52.00 24.25
C PHE A 111 24.83 50.83 24.77
N TYR A 112 24.33 50.97 25.98
CA TYR A 112 23.49 49.98 26.63
C TYR A 112 22.18 50.64 27.03
N THR A 113 21.07 49.92 26.91
CA THR A 113 19.75 50.43 27.30
C THR A 113 18.92 49.34 27.96
N ARG A 114 17.94 49.76 28.76
CA ARG A 114 16.87 48.88 29.25
C ARG A 114 15.54 49.12 28.56
N VAL A 115 15.46 50.14 27.73
CA VAL A 115 14.30 50.44 26.89
C VAL A 115 14.41 49.57 25.64
N GLY A 116 13.37 48.78 25.36
CA GLY A 116 13.33 47.93 24.18
C GLY A 116 12.27 48.36 23.18
N THR A 117 12.16 49.66 22.90
CA THR A 117 11.22 50.19 21.90
C THR A 117 11.86 50.14 20.51
N PHE A 118 11.89 48.95 19.91
CA PHE A 118 12.59 48.74 18.65
C PHE A 118 11.67 48.81 17.43
N GLY A 119 12.28 48.99 16.26
CA GLY A 119 11.65 48.91 14.95
C GLY A 119 12.67 48.62 13.86
N LEU A 120 12.19 48.38 12.65
CA LEU A 120 13.05 48.12 11.49
C LEU A 120 13.33 49.41 10.71
N ASP A 121 14.59 49.60 10.33
CA ASP A 121 14.98 50.65 9.37
C ASP A 121 14.75 50.21 7.91
N SER A 122 15.01 51.10 6.94
CA SER A 122 14.83 50.81 5.51
C SER A 122 15.80 49.76 4.93
N VAL A 123 16.76 49.30 5.72
CA VAL A 123 17.73 48.24 5.37
C VAL A 123 17.54 47.04 6.29
N ASN A 124 16.39 46.94 6.96
CA ASN A 124 15.99 45.86 7.86
C ASN A 124 16.92 45.64 9.06
N ASN A 125 17.66 46.67 9.51
CA ASN A 125 18.31 46.60 10.81
C ASN A 125 17.29 46.88 11.91
N LEU A 126 17.37 46.11 13.00
CA LEU A 126 16.64 46.43 14.21
C LEU A 126 17.28 47.65 14.87
N VAL A 127 16.52 48.73 15.01
CA VAL A 127 16.96 50.00 15.59
C VAL A 127 16.07 50.41 16.74
N ASP A 128 16.63 51.14 17.70
CA ASP A 128 15.84 51.86 18.69
C ASP A 128 15.11 53.04 18.04
N LEU A 129 13.79 53.15 18.28
CA LEU A 129 12.94 54.14 17.63
C LEU A 129 13.17 55.56 18.15
N ALA A 130 13.72 55.72 19.36
CA ALA A 130 14.01 57.03 19.92
C ALA A 130 15.32 57.60 19.36
N THR A 131 16.38 56.79 19.33
CA THR A 131 17.75 57.23 19.02
C THR A 131 18.23 56.88 17.61
N GLY A 132 17.60 55.89 16.97
CA GLY A 132 18.02 55.32 15.68
C GLY A 132 19.26 54.42 15.78
N TYR A 133 19.72 54.08 16.98
CA TYR A 133 20.89 53.23 17.17
C TYR A 133 20.57 51.76 16.88
N LYS A 134 21.53 51.04 16.31
CA LYS A 134 21.33 49.65 15.87
C LYS A 134 21.43 48.70 17.05
N VAL A 135 20.47 47.80 17.21
CA VAL A 135 20.51 46.71 18.17
C VAL A 135 21.57 45.70 17.74
N LEU A 136 22.35 45.21 18.70
CA LEU A 136 23.42 44.26 18.45
C LEU A 136 22.95 42.83 18.73
N ASN A 137 23.50 41.87 18.00
CA ASN A 137 23.40 40.44 18.28
C ASN A 137 24.41 40.02 19.38
N PRO A 138 24.37 38.77 19.87
CA PRO A 138 25.34 38.28 20.86
C PRO A 138 26.81 38.38 20.42
N GLN A 139 27.09 38.43 19.12
CA GLN A 139 28.42 38.61 18.54
C GLN A 139 28.85 40.09 18.44
N GLY A 140 28.02 41.04 18.86
CA GLY A 140 28.32 42.47 18.83
C GLY A 140 28.19 43.13 17.46
N GLN A 141 27.50 42.49 16.52
CA GLN A 141 27.21 43.01 15.18
C GLN A 141 25.79 43.56 15.12
N ALA A 142 25.53 44.53 14.24
CA ALA A 142 24.17 45.04 14.03
C ALA A 142 23.24 43.92 13.58
N LEU A 143 22.10 43.79 14.26
CA LEU A 143 21.09 42.79 14.00
C LEU A 143 20.29 43.18 12.75
N ASN A 144 20.61 42.53 11.64
CA ASN A 144 19.89 42.68 10.38
C ASN A 144 18.93 41.51 10.21
N LEU A 145 17.64 41.80 10.03
CA LEU A 145 16.61 40.79 9.83
C LEU A 145 16.34 40.65 8.34
N ASP A 146 16.57 39.45 7.82
CA ASP A 146 16.28 39.12 6.43
C ASP A 146 14.76 38.94 6.24
N VAL A 147 14.05 40.04 5.99
CA VAL A 147 12.58 40.07 5.84
C VAL A 147 12.09 40.11 4.38
N ASP A 148 13.00 40.37 3.45
CA ASP A 148 12.69 40.53 2.02
C ASP A 148 12.96 39.26 1.21
N SER A 149 13.75 38.31 1.74
CA SER A 149 14.00 37.05 1.04
C SER A 149 12.78 36.14 1.07
N LEU A 150 12.55 35.47 -0.07
CA LEU A 150 11.62 34.36 -0.14
C LEU A 150 12.23 33.13 0.55
N TYR A 151 11.39 32.35 1.22
CA TYR A 151 11.78 31.02 1.66
C TYR A 151 11.93 30.11 0.42
N PRO A 152 13.11 29.47 0.21
CA PRO A 152 13.34 28.66 -0.97
C PRO A 152 12.44 27.42 -0.97
N PRO A 153 11.96 26.96 -2.13
CA PRO A 153 11.17 25.74 -2.23
C PRO A 153 12.02 24.51 -1.89
N SER A 154 11.34 23.41 -1.55
CA SER A 154 11.94 22.09 -1.42
C SER A 154 11.10 21.09 -2.20
N GLY A 155 11.74 20.31 -3.07
CA GLY A 155 11.07 19.21 -3.75
C GLY A 155 10.68 18.12 -2.76
N THR A 156 9.56 17.44 -3.00
CA THR A 156 9.09 16.32 -2.18
C THR A 156 10.09 15.15 -2.24
N GLY A 157 10.66 14.76 -1.10
CA GLY A 157 11.54 13.60 -0.97
C GLY A 157 10.83 12.38 -0.37
N ASN A 158 9.81 12.62 0.45
CA ASN A 158 9.12 11.59 1.22
C ASN A 158 7.60 11.79 1.18
N ILE A 159 6.87 10.69 1.05
CA ILE A 159 5.40 10.66 1.09
C ILE A 159 4.96 9.55 2.01
N GLU A 160 4.13 9.86 3.00
CA GLU A 160 3.49 8.89 3.88
C GLU A 160 2.12 8.50 3.30
N MET A 161 1.95 7.23 2.96
CA MET A 161 0.69 6.68 2.44
C MET A 161 0.04 5.80 3.50
N VAL A 162 -1.22 6.08 3.78
CA VAL A 162 -2.00 5.35 4.79
C VAL A 162 -3.35 4.94 4.19
N GLY A 163 -3.89 3.85 4.72
CA GLY A 163 -5.23 3.42 4.36
C GLY A 163 -5.40 1.93 4.21
N ASN A 164 -6.53 1.54 3.64
CA ASN A 164 -6.95 0.16 3.50
C ASN A 164 -6.98 -0.27 2.03
N LEU A 165 -6.26 -1.33 1.70
CA LEU A 165 -6.46 -2.13 0.50
C LEU A 165 -7.47 -3.25 0.83
N PRO A 166 -8.45 -3.54 -0.04
CA PRO A 166 -9.52 -4.48 0.29
C PRO A 166 -8.96 -5.91 0.40
N GLY A 167 -9.23 -6.57 1.54
CA GLY A 167 -8.92 -7.98 1.77
C GLY A 167 -9.92 -8.94 1.13
N THR A 168 -11.15 -8.48 0.87
CA THR A 168 -12.14 -9.24 0.10
C THR A 168 -11.76 -9.21 -1.37
N VAL A 169 -11.44 -10.38 -1.93
CA VAL A 169 -11.09 -10.52 -3.35
C VAL A 169 -12.36 -10.41 -4.19
N THR A 170 -12.41 -9.39 -5.04
CA THR A 170 -13.41 -9.27 -6.12
C THR A 170 -12.81 -9.51 -7.51
N GLY A 171 -11.49 -9.46 -7.59
CA GLY A 171 -10.60 -9.86 -8.69
C GLY A 171 -9.15 -9.81 -8.19
N PRO A 172 -8.14 -10.17 -8.98
CA PRO A 172 -8.21 -10.70 -10.33
C PRO A 172 -8.69 -12.16 -10.35
N LEU A 173 -9.66 -12.50 -11.21
CA LEU A 173 -10.10 -13.88 -11.43
C LEU A 173 -9.86 -14.29 -12.89
N ALA A 174 -9.31 -15.48 -13.09
CA ALA A 174 -9.24 -16.11 -14.40
C ALA A 174 -10.61 -16.63 -14.83
N GLU A 175 -10.94 -16.49 -16.11
CA GLU A 175 -12.14 -17.10 -16.67
C GLU A 175 -11.97 -18.63 -16.73
N VAL A 176 -13.01 -19.34 -16.32
CA VAL A 176 -13.03 -20.81 -16.33
C VAL A 176 -14.28 -21.34 -17.01
N LEU A 177 -14.09 -22.09 -18.09
CA LEU A 177 -15.12 -22.91 -18.70
C LEU A 177 -15.05 -24.33 -18.14
N THR A 178 -16.19 -24.90 -17.75
CA THR A 178 -16.27 -26.32 -17.37
C THR A 178 -17.33 -27.03 -18.20
N ALA A 179 -17.01 -28.24 -18.68
CA ALA A 179 -17.96 -29.09 -19.38
C ALA A 179 -19.13 -29.54 -18.49
N SER A 180 -20.33 -29.59 -19.04
CA SER A 180 -21.54 -30.00 -18.31
C SER A 180 -21.48 -31.41 -17.72
N THR A 181 -20.74 -32.32 -18.38
CA THR A 181 -20.59 -33.73 -17.96
C THR A 181 -19.14 -34.15 -18.11
N GLY A 182 -18.68 -35.02 -17.21
CA GLY A 182 -17.35 -35.62 -17.29
C GLY A 182 -17.30 -36.82 -18.23
N PHE A 183 -16.15 -37.05 -18.85
CA PHE A 183 -15.89 -38.30 -19.55
C PHE A 183 -15.86 -39.47 -18.56
N THR A 184 -16.57 -40.53 -18.92
CA THR A 184 -16.59 -41.79 -18.19
C THR A 184 -16.14 -42.91 -19.12
N HIS A 185 -15.64 -43.99 -18.53
CA HIS A 185 -15.30 -45.18 -19.28
C HIS A 185 -16.54 -46.07 -19.39
N GLY A 186 -17.14 -46.11 -20.58
CA GLY A 186 -18.29 -46.95 -20.86
C GLY A 186 -17.88 -48.42 -21.00
N GLN A 187 -18.67 -49.31 -20.43
CA GLN A 187 -18.55 -50.75 -20.60
C GLN A 187 -19.75 -51.28 -21.41
N PRO A 188 -19.53 -52.28 -22.28
CA PRO A 188 -20.62 -52.86 -23.05
C PRO A 188 -21.57 -53.65 -22.16
N ALA A 189 -22.83 -53.78 -22.58
CA ALA A 189 -23.72 -54.77 -22.00
C ALA A 189 -23.16 -56.16 -22.34
N GLN A 190 -22.75 -56.93 -21.33
CA GLN A 190 -22.11 -58.23 -21.50
C GLN A 190 -22.90 -59.34 -20.80
N LEU A 191 -23.06 -60.46 -21.49
CA LEU A 191 -23.70 -61.68 -21.01
C LEU A 191 -22.80 -62.88 -21.30
N ALA A 192 -22.64 -63.75 -20.32
CA ALA A 192 -21.96 -65.03 -20.50
C ALA A 192 -22.99 -66.17 -20.49
N ALA A 193 -22.84 -67.10 -21.43
CA ALA A 193 -23.50 -68.39 -21.39
C ALA A 193 -23.05 -69.21 -20.17
N THR A 194 -23.87 -70.18 -19.76
CA THR A 194 -23.56 -71.07 -18.61
C THR A 194 -23.22 -72.50 -19.03
N GLN A 195 -23.51 -72.87 -20.28
CA GLN A 195 -23.27 -74.20 -20.82
C GLN A 195 -22.19 -74.16 -21.91
N THR A 196 -21.32 -75.17 -21.92
CA THR A 196 -20.28 -75.36 -22.94
C THR A 196 -20.74 -76.38 -23.99
N GLY A 197 -20.35 -76.18 -25.24
CA GLY A 197 -20.54 -77.17 -26.29
C GLY A 197 -19.62 -78.39 -26.13
N PRO A 198 -19.79 -79.43 -26.96
CA PRO A 198 -20.67 -79.46 -28.12
C PRO A 198 -22.14 -79.68 -27.77
N PHE A 199 -23.02 -78.93 -28.43
CA PHE A 199 -24.47 -79.04 -28.39
C PHE A 199 -24.98 -79.96 -29.50
N THR A 200 -26.16 -80.56 -29.31
CA THR A 200 -26.79 -81.41 -30.33
C THR A 200 -28.07 -80.77 -30.84
N ILE A 201 -28.07 -80.36 -32.11
CA ILE A 201 -29.29 -79.94 -32.83
C ILE A 201 -29.65 -81.06 -33.83
N PRO A 202 -30.84 -81.68 -33.73
CA PRO A 202 -31.24 -82.75 -34.65
C PRO A 202 -31.16 -82.32 -36.13
N ALA A 203 -30.78 -83.26 -37.00
CA ALA A 203 -30.62 -82.97 -38.43
C ALA A 203 -31.92 -82.45 -39.06
N GLY A 204 -31.86 -81.30 -39.71
CA GLY A 204 -33.02 -80.64 -40.33
C GLY A 204 -33.85 -79.77 -39.37
N GLU A 205 -33.53 -79.73 -38.07
CA GLU A 205 -34.14 -78.76 -37.16
C GLU A 205 -33.40 -77.42 -37.19
N THR A 206 -34.15 -76.33 -37.06
CA THR A 206 -33.61 -74.97 -36.90
C THR A 206 -33.95 -74.50 -35.49
N TRP A 207 -32.92 -74.23 -34.69
CA TRP A 207 -33.10 -73.61 -33.38
C TRP A 207 -32.83 -72.12 -33.50
N THR A 208 -33.57 -71.33 -32.74
CA THR A 208 -33.56 -69.87 -32.88
C THR A 208 -33.43 -69.16 -31.55
N MET A 209 -32.96 -67.92 -31.58
CA MET A 209 -33.12 -66.90 -30.54
C MET A 209 -33.07 -65.53 -31.22
N SER A 210 -33.39 -64.45 -30.52
CA SER A 210 -33.20 -63.11 -31.07
C SER A 210 -32.58 -62.16 -30.06
N ILE A 211 -31.71 -61.27 -30.52
CA ILE A 211 -31.05 -60.26 -29.68
C ILE A 211 -31.56 -58.88 -30.07
N ALA A 212 -31.98 -58.08 -29.11
CA ALA A 212 -32.31 -56.68 -29.28
C ALA A 212 -31.32 -55.83 -28.49
N ILE A 213 -30.75 -54.81 -29.14
CA ILE A 213 -29.88 -53.79 -28.52
C ILE A 213 -30.64 -52.46 -28.50
N ASN A 214 -30.58 -51.75 -27.38
CA ASN A 214 -31.16 -50.42 -27.14
C ASN A 214 -32.65 -50.30 -27.49
N GLY A 215 -33.42 -51.38 -27.29
CA GLY A 215 -34.85 -51.40 -27.64
C GLY A 215 -35.15 -51.45 -29.15
N GLY A 216 -34.12 -51.67 -29.99
CA GLY A 216 -34.25 -51.86 -31.43
C GLY A 216 -34.97 -53.15 -31.82
N SER A 217 -35.22 -53.33 -33.12
CA SER A 217 -35.88 -54.53 -33.63
C SER A 217 -35.08 -55.79 -33.27
N PRO A 218 -35.69 -56.82 -32.67
CA PRO A 218 -35.01 -58.07 -32.37
C PRO A 218 -34.41 -58.69 -33.63
N GLN A 219 -33.10 -58.95 -33.60
CA GLN A 219 -32.37 -59.55 -34.70
C GLN A 219 -32.34 -61.07 -34.52
N PRO A 220 -32.91 -61.85 -35.46
CA PRO A 220 -33.02 -63.30 -35.32
C PRO A 220 -31.69 -63.99 -35.61
N ILE A 221 -31.38 -64.99 -34.80
CA ILE A 221 -30.27 -65.93 -34.98
C ILE A 221 -30.87 -67.30 -35.19
N SER A 222 -30.37 -68.03 -36.17
CA SER A 222 -30.82 -69.38 -36.48
C SER A 222 -29.65 -70.30 -36.79
N ILE A 223 -29.63 -71.48 -36.18
CA ILE A 223 -28.66 -72.54 -36.49
C ILE A 223 -29.44 -73.78 -36.93
N VAL A 224 -29.06 -74.33 -38.09
CA VAL A 224 -29.67 -75.54 -38.66
C VAL A 224 -28.80 -76.75 -38.33
N GLY A 225 -29.38 -77.78 -37.72
CA GLY A 225 -28.69 -79.03 -37.44
C GLY A 225 -28.33 -79.77 -38.73
N THR A 226 -27.03 -80.05 -38.92
CA THR A 226 -26.51 -80.81 -40.08
C THR A 226 -26.24 -82.29 -39.74
N GLY A 227 -26.62 -82.74 -38.54
CA GLY A 227 -26.34 -84.09 -38.01
C GLY A 227 -24.98 -84.22 -37.32
N GLY A 228 -24.14 -83.18 -37.34
CA GLY A 228 -22.92 -83.05 -36.54
C GLY A 228 -23.14 -82.26 -35.23
N ALA A 229 -22.12 -82.23 -34.38
CA ALA A 229 -22.15 -81.46 -33.13
C ALA A 229 -22.02 -79.95 -33.41
N VAL A 230 -22.86 -79.14 -32.78
CA VAL A 230 -22.81 -77.66 -32.86
C VAL A 230 -21.91 -77.17 -31.74
N THR A 231 -20.83 -76.47 -32.06
CA THR A 231 -19.86 -75.99 -31.07
C THR A 231 -20.26 -74.61 -30.52
N SER A 232 -19.70 -74.22 -29.38
CA SER A 232 -19.81 -72.83 -28.89
C SER A 232 -19.30 -71.81 -29.93
N ALA A 233 -18.33 -72.19 -30.76
CA ALA A 233 -17.80 -71.35 -31.83
C ALA A 233 -18.82 -71.15 -32.96
N ASP A 234 -19.61 -72.17 -33.30
CA ASP A 234 -20.68 -72.05 -34.30
C ASP A 234 -21.78 -71.09 -33.81
N VAL A 235 -22.09 -71.13 -32.51
CA VAL A 235 -23.03 -70.18 -31.89
C VAL A 235 -22.48 -68.76 -31.89
N ALA A 236 -21.21 -68.57 -31.50
CA ALA A 236 -20.57 -67.26 -31.54
C ALA A 236 -20.49 -66.70 -32.97
N ALA A 237 -20.17 -67.55 -33.96
CA ALA A 237 -20.14 -67.17 -35.38
C ALA A 237 -21.52 -66.75 -35.88
N ALA A 238 -22.59 -67.45 -35.47
CA ALA A 238 -23.96 -67.07 -35.81
C ALA A 238 -24.35 -65.70 -35.21
N ILE A 239 -23.97 -65.42 -33.96
CA ILE A 239 -24.20 -64.13 -33.32
C ILE A 239 -23.40 -63.01 -34.00
N ASN A 240 -22.16 -63.27 -34.43
CA ASN A 240 -21.32 -62.28 -35.13
C ASN A 240 -21.83 -61.89 -36.53
N THR A 241 -22.93 -62.48 -37.01
CA THR A 241 -23.63 -62.00 -38.22
C THR A 241 -24.58 -60.83 -37.94
N LEU A 242 -24.87 -60.55 -36.67
CA LEU A 242 -25.72 -59.47 -36.21
C LEU A 242 -24.99 -58.12 -36.23
N THR A 243 -25.75 -57.01 -36.21
CA THR A 243 -25.17 -55.67 -36.04
C THR A 243 -25.17 -55.27 -34.57
N ASP A 244 -24.22 -54.43 -34.17
CA ASP A 244 -24.11 -53.87 -32.81
C ASP A 244 -23.89 -54.87 -31.67
N VAL A 245 -23.58 -56.12 -32.00
CA VAL A 245 -23.27 -57.21 -31.07
C VAL A 245 -22.05 -57.96 -31.57
N ALA A 246 -21.23 -58.42 -30.64
CA ALA A 246 -20.17 -59.37 -30.89
C ALA A 246 -20.28 -60.54 -29.91
N ALA A 247 -19.89 -61.72 -30.36
CA ALA A 247 -19.76 -62.90 -29.53
C ALA A 247 -18.39 -63.56 -29.68
N SER A 248 -17.87 -64.07 -28.58
CA SER A 248 -16.62 -64.84 -28.52
C SER A 248 -16.83 -66.11 -27.71
N VAL A 249 -15.85 -67.00 -27.74
CA VAL A 249 -15.78 -68.15 -26.85
C VAL A 249 -14.63 -67.89 -25.87
N ASN A 250 -14.91 -67.88 -24.57
CA ASN A 250 -13.89 -67.63 -23.56
C ASN A 250 -12.97 -68.85 -23.33
N GLY A 251 -11.93 -68.69 -22.52
CA GLY A 251 -10.97 -69.78 -22.23
C GLY A 251 -11.58 -71.03 -21.58
N GLY A 252 -12.81 -70.94 -21.08
CA GLY A 252 -13.58 -72.06 -20.54
C GLY A 252 -14.56 -72.72 -21.53
N GLY A 253 -14.63 -72.24 -22.78
CA GLY A 253 -15.52 -72.78 -23.81
C GLY A 253 -16.95 -72.24 -23.80
N LEU A 254 -17.23 -71.20 -23.01
CA LEU A 254 -18.54 -70.54 -22.92
C LEU A 254 -18.66 -69.44 -23.96
N VAL A 255 -19.87 -69.25 -24.50
CA VAL A 255 -20.18 -68.13 -25.40
C VAL A 255 -20.35 -66.85 -24.56
N GLU A 256 -19.55 -65.83 -24.84
CA GLU A 256 -19.73 -64.48 -24.30
C GLU A 256 -20.28 -63.57 -25.37
N VAL A 257 -21.33 -62.83 -25.04
CA VAL A 257 -22.01 -61.89 -25.94
C VAL A 257 -21.87 -60.50 -25.33
N ARG A 258 -21.42 -59.55 -26.13
CA ARG A 258 -21.26 -58.15 -25.74
C ARG A 258 -21.87 -57.23 -26.79
N SER A 259 -22.42 -56.10 -26.36
CA SER A 259 -22.76 -55.03 -27.29
C SER A 259 -21.48 -54.41 -27.85
N ASN A 260 -21.52 -53.95 -29.11
CA ASN A 260 -20.43 -53.16 -29.68
C ASN A 260 -20.45 -51.71 -29.17
N ARG A 261 -21.57 -51.27 -28.61
CA ARG A 261 -21.74 -49.99 -27.92
C ARG A 261 -21.43 -50.14 -26.43
N THR A 262 -21.02 -49.05 -25.78
CA THR A 262 -20.65 -48.97 -24.37
C THR A 262 -21.48 -47.94 -23.60
N GLY A 263 -21.57 -48.07 -22.27
CA GLY A 263 -22.22 -47.11 -21.37
C GLY A 263 -23.56 -47.56 -20.77
N GLU A 264 -24.08 -46.82 -19.80
CA GLU A 264 -25.31 -47.17 -19.05
C GLU A 264 -26.59 -47.03 -19.90
N THR A 265 -26.51 -46.36 -21.04
CA THR A 265 -27.63 -46.26 -21.98
C THR A 265 -27.74 -47.48 -22.90
N VAL A 266 -26.77 -48.40 -22.84
CA VAL A 266 -26.73 -49.58 -23.71
C VAL A 266 -27.44 -50.75 -23.07
N ASN A 267 -28.55 -51.20 -23.66
CA ASN A 267 -29.36 -52.29 -23.12
C ASN A 267 -29.37 -53.47 -24.10
N MET A 268 -29.06 -54.67 -23.62
CA MET A 268 -29.15 -55.92 -24.37
C MET A 268 -30.26 -56.80 -23.82
N LYS A 269 -31.12 -57.30 -24.71
CA LYS A 269 -32.16 -58.28 -24.38
C LYS A 269 -32.10 -59.47 -25.33
N ILE A 270 -31.90 -60.65 -24.78
CA ILE A 270 -32.03 -61.91 -25.52
C ILE A 270 -33.45 -62.43 -25.31
N SER A 271 -34.15 -62.71 -26.41
CA SER A 271 -35.46 -63.36 -26.39
C SER A 271 -35.31 -64.81 -26.86
N PRO A 272 -35.89 -65.78 -26.12
CA PRO A 272 -35.77 -67.19 -26.45
C PRO A 272 -36.49 -67.53 -27.75
N GLY A 273 -36.04 -68.59 -28.42
CA GLY A 273 -36.72 -69.19 -29.56
C GLY A 273 -37.99 -69.97 -29.20
N GLN A 274 -38.51 -70.73 -30.16
CA GLN A 274 -39.69 -71.57 -29.94
C GLN A 274 -39.40 -72.69 -28.92
N SER A 275 -40.43 -73.05 -28.13
CA SER A 275 -40.34 -74.13 -27.14
C SER A 275 -39.82 -75.44 -27.75
N GLY A 276 -38.73 -75.97 -27.20
CA GLY A 276 -38.06 -77.18 -27.70
C GLY A 276 -37.06 -76.95 -28.85
N LYS A 277 -36.92 -75.71 -29.34
CA LYS A 277 -35.99 -75.29 -30.40
C LYS A 277 -35.36 -73.93 -30.08
N ASP A 278 -34.98 -73.73 -28.81
CA ASP A 278 -34.46 -72.47 -28.29
C ASP A 278 -32.93 -72.53 -28.11
N LEU A 279 -32.21 -71.65 -28.82
CA LEU A 279 -30.77 -71.51 -28.70
C LEU A 279 -30.36 -70.89 -27.36
N ALA A 280 -31.17 -69.99 -26.79
CA ALA A 280 -30.82 -69.29 -25.55
C ALA A 280 -30.81 -70.26 -24.35
N SER A 281 -31.85 -71.11 -24.23
CA SER A 281 -31.88 -72.19 -23.25
C SER A 281 -30.83 -73.27 -23.50
N MET A 282 -30.43 -73.52 -24.75
CA MET A 282 -29.40 -74.53 -25.09
C MET A 282 -28.03 -74.16 -24.51
N ILE A 283 -27.62 -72.91 -24.70
CA ILE A 283 -26.33 -72.40 -24.21
C ILE A 283 -26.43 -71.87 -22.77
N GLY A 284 -27.65 -71.78 -22.23
CA GLY A 284 -27.92 -71.25 -20.90
C GLY A 284 -27.51 -69.78 -20.75
N ILE A 285 -27.81 -68.95 -21.76
CA ILE A 285 -27.58 -67.50 -21.69
C ILE A 285 -28.81 -66.82 -21.07
N SER A 286 -28.59 -65.79 -20.24
CA SER A 286 -29.70 -65.09 -19.59
C SER A 286 -30.59 -64.36 -20.61
N THR A 287 -31.90 -64.39 -20.39
CA THR A 287 -32.90 -63.62 -21.14
C THR A 287 -33.35 -62.36 -20.41
N THR A 288 -32.74 -62.04 -19.26
CA THR A 288 -32.97 -60.78 -18.55
C THR A 288 -32.40 -59.61 -19.34
N LEU A 289 -33.00 -58.43 -19.21
CA LEU A 289 -32.41 -57.21 -19.74
C LEU A 289 -31.10 -56.93 -19.01
N THR A 290 -30.00 -56.80 -19.76
CA THR A 290 -28.69 -56.44 -19.23
C THR A 290 -28.31 -55.08 -19.77
N THR A 291 -27.93 -54.17 -18.87
CA THR A 291 -27.44 -52.84 -19.24
C THR A 291 -25.92 -52.82 -19.16
N GLY A 292 -25.28 -51.98 -19.97
CA GLY A 292 -23.88 -51.62 -19.78
C GLY A 292 -23.67 -50.88 -18.46
N SER A 293 -22.44 -50.47 -18.21
CA SER A 293 -22.10 -49.72 -17.00
C SER A 293 -21.13 -48.60 -17.36
N GLU A 294 -21.00 -47.63 -16.45
CA GLU A 294 -19.98 -46.59 -16.55
C GLU A 294 -19.09 -46.63 -15.32
N THR A 295 -17.79 -46.45 -15.53
CA THR A 295 -16.82 -46.25 -14.47
C THR A 295 -16.14 -44.89 -14.66
N PRO A 296 -15.50 -44.32 -13.62
CA PRO A 296 -14.65 -43.16 -13.81
C PRO A 296 -13.64 -43.38 -14.95
N LEU A 297 -13.28 -42.29 -15.62
CA LEU A 297 -12.30 -42.31 -16.71
C LEU A 297 -11.03 -43.06 -16.28
N ILE A 298 -10.54 -43.93 -17.16
CA ILE A 298 -9.27 -44.63 -16.96
C ILE A 298 -8.22 -43.98 -17.86
N PRO A 299 -7.27 -43.20 -17.30
CA PRO A 299 -6.22 -42.53 -18.08
C PRO A 299 -5.38 -43.51 -18.89
N GLY A 300 -5.07 -43.13 -20.13
CA GLY A 300 -4.28 -43.90 -21.09
C GLY A 300 -4.97 -45.15 -21.64
N VAL A 301 -6.19 -45.46 -21.18
CA VAL A 301 -6.93 -46.67 -21.55
C VAL A 301 -8.24 -46.34 -22.23
N THR A 302 -8.96 -45.32 -21.75
CA THR A 302 -10.28 -44.99 -22.31
C THR A 302 -10.13 -44.36 -23.69
N THR A 303 -10.66 -45.04 -24.69
CA THR A 303 -10.71 -44.52 -26.07
C THR A 303 -11.92 -43.62 -26.28
N LEU A 304 -11.87 -42.75 -27.29
CA LEU A 304 -13.04 -41.95 -27.69
C LEU A 304 -14.24 -42.84 -28.09
N ASN A 305 -13.99 -44.09 -28.49
CA ASN A 305 -15.04 -45.06 -28.80
C ASN A 305 -15.65 -45.73 -27.56
N ASP A 306 -14.98 -45.69 -26.40
CA ASP A 306 -15.48 -46.23 -25.15
C ASP A 306 -16.42 -45.24 -24.43
N LEU A 307 -16.45 -43.98 -24.85
CA LEU A 307 -17.29 -42.95 -24.26
C LEU A 307 -18.79 -43.22 -24.49
N PRO A 308 -19.65 -43.11 -23.47
CA PRO A 308 -21.10 -43.41 -23.56
C PRO A 308 -21.87 -42.61 -24.61
N GLY A 309 -21.39 -41.40 -24.94
CA GLY A 309 -21.95 -40.53 -25.98
C GLY A 309 -21.61 -40.96 -27.42
N ASN A 310 -20.86 -42.05 -27.61
CA ASN A 310 -20.51 -42.55 -28.94
C ASN A 310 -21.77 -43.09 -29.65
N VAL A 311 -22.19 -42.40 -30.72
CA VAL A 311 -23.34 -42.80 -31.53
C VAL A 311 -22.90 -43.80 -32.60
N LYS A 312 -21.69 -43.67 -33.14
CA LYS A 312 -21.10 -44.60 -34.09
C LYS A 312 -19.57 -44.60 -33.96
N THR A 313 -18.98 -45.78 -33.98
CA THR A 313 -17.54 -46.00 -33.77
C THR A 313 -16.70 -45.22 -34.80
N TYR A 314 -15.77 -44.40 -34.31
CA TYR A 314 -14.76 -43.73 -35.11
C TYR A 314 -13.83 -44.72 -35.78
N GLN A 315 -13.50 -44.43 -37.04
CA GLN A 315 -12.52 -45.13 -37.86
C GLN A 315 -11.29 -44.25 -38.07
N ASP A 316 -10.15 -44.87 -38.35
CA ASP A 316 -8.91 -44.16 -38.68
C ASP A 316 -9.16 -43.16 -39.82
N GLY A 317 -8.85 -41.89 -39.57
CA GLY A 317 -9.03 -40.76 -40.48
C GLY A 317 -10.31 -39.94 -40.28
N ASP A 318 -11.22 -40.34 -39.39
CA ASP A 318 -12.35 -39.50 -38.99
C ASP A 318 -11.87 -38.21 -38.29
N LEU A 319 -12.59 -37.11 -38.44
CA LEU A 319 -12.26 -35.76 -38.02
C LEU A 319 -13.31 -35.24 -37.02
N ILE A 320 -12.82 -34.76 -35.88
CA ILE A 320 -13.59 -34.04 -34.87
C ILE A 320 -13.17 -32.57 -34.97
N ASN A 321 -14.09 -31.72 -35.41
CA ASN A 321 -13.87 -30.29 -35.53
C ASN A 321 -13.96 -29.62 -34.16
N ILE A 322 -12.97 -28.79 -33.89
CA ILE A 322 -12.83 -27.99 -32.67
C ILE A 322 -13.01 -26.53 -33.07
N THR A 323 -14.00 -25.89 -32.47
CA THR A 323 -14.22 -24.45 -32.58
C THR A 323 -14.03 -23.86 -31.21
N ALA A 324 -13.05 -22.98 -31.09
CA ALA A 324 -12.70 -22.35 -29.82
C ALA A 324 -12.34 -20.87 -30.03
N VAL A 325 -12.26 -20.14 -28.92
CA VAL A 325 -11.75 -18.77 -28.85
C VAL A 325 -10.78 -18.74 -27.67
N ASP A 326 -9.56 -18.24 -27.89
CA ASP A 326 -8.56 -18.05 -26.84
C ASP A 326 -8.84 -16.76 -26.05
N THR A 327 -8.12 -16.54 -24.94
CA THR A 327 -8.36 -15.42 -24.02
C THR A 327 -8.22 -14.04 -24.68
N ASP A 328 -7.41 -13.92 -25.73
CA ASP A 328 -7.21 -12.68 -26.50
C ASP A 328 -8.29 -12.42 -27.57
N GLY A 329 -9.30 -13.30 -27.67
CA GLY A 329 -10.36 -13.26 -28.66
C GLY A 329 -9.97 -13.89 -30.01
N THR A 330 -8.79 -14.51 -30.14
CA THR A 330 -8.36 -15.19 -31.36
C THR A 330 -9.21 -16.45 -31.59
N PRO A 331 -9.90 -16.57 -32.74
CA PRO A 331 -10.68 -17.77 -33.05
C PRO A 331 -9.77 -18.94 -33.45
N ILE A 332 -9.96 -20.07 -32.78
CA ILE A 332 -9.29 -21.34 -33.05
C ILE A 332 -10.25 -22.23 -33.84
N ASN A 333 -9.81 -22.68 -35.01
CA ASN A 333 -10.53 -23.66 -35.82
C ASN A 333 -9.56 -24.77 -36.21
N ALA A 334 -9.73 -25.95 -35.63
CA ALA A 334 -8.87 -27.10 -35.84
C ALA A 334 -9.69 -28.38 -35.98
N SER A 335 -9.06 -29.46 -36.40
CA SER A 335 -9.71 -30.77 -36.49
C SER A 335 -8.78 -31.84 -35.94
N PHE A 336 -9.23 -32.58 -34.94
CA PHE A 336 -8.54 -33.76 -34.43
C PHE A 336 -8.84 -34.96 -35.34
N GLN A 337 -7.79 -35.59 -35.86
CA GLN A 337 -7.88 -36.77 -36.71
C GLN A 337 -7.73 -38.05 -35.89
N TYR A 338 -8.83 -38.81 -35.77
CA TYR A 338 -8.87 -40.06 -35.04
C TYR A 338 -8.01 -41.14 -35.72
N GLY A 339 -7.21 -41.85 -34.93
CA GLY A 339 -6.49 -43.07 -35.33
C GLY A 339 -5.06 -43.12 -34.78
N ALA A 340 -4.55 -44.34 -34.58
CA ALA A 340 -3.25 -44.55 -33.93
C ALA A 340 -2.04 -44.05 -34.75
N GLY A 341 -2.23 -43.81 -36.05
CA GLY A 341 -1.23 -43.19 -36.94
C GLY A 341 -1.46 -41.70 -37.21
N PHE A 342 -2.44 -41.09 -36.54
CA PHE A 342 -2.83 -39.68 -36.70
C PHE A 342 -2.66 -38.95 -35.35
N ASP A 343 -3.67 -38.21 -34.88
CA ASP A 343 -3.58 -37.39 -33.67
C ASP A 343 -3.83 -38.19 -32.38
N GLY A 344 -4.49 -39.34 -32.48
CA GLY A 344 -4.64 -40.27 -31.36
C GLY A 344 -5.96 -41.04 -31.35
N THR A 345 -6.16 -41.84 -30.29
CA THR A 345 -7.39 -42.65 -30.13
C THR A 345 -7.99 -42.54 -28.73
N THR A 346 -7.21 -42.07 -27.76
CA THR A 346 -7.60 -41.98 -26.36
C THR A 346 -8.16 -40.61 -26.01
N VAL A 347 -8.91 -40.54 -24.91
CA VAL A 347 -9.37 -39.26 -24.34
C VAL A 347 -8.17 -38.38 -23.98
N ASP A 348 -7.09 -38.96 -23.48
CA ASP A 348 -5.88 -38.21 -23.12
C ASP A 348 -5.20 -37.61 -24.35
N ASP A 349 -5.10 -38.35 -25.47
CA ASP A 349 -4.57 -37.82 -26.73
C ASP A 349 -5.42 -36.63 -27.23
N PHE A 350 -6.75 -36.76 -27.12
CA PHE A 350 -7.68 -35.72 -27.54
C PHE A 350 -7.53 -34.46 -26.68
N ILE A 351 -7.45 -34.59 -25.36
CA ILE A 351 -7.28 -33.44 -24.45
C ILE A 351 -5.92 -32.79 -24.64
N ALA A 352 -4.84 -33.58 -24.80
CA ALA A 352 -3.51 -33.03 -25.08
C ALA A 352 -3.47 -32.27 -26.42
N TYR A 353 -4.17 -32.78 -27.45
CA TYR A 353 -4.31 -32.06 -28.71
C TYR A 353 -5.07 -30.75 -28.53
N VAL A 354 -6.23 -30.76 -27.85
CA VAL A 354 -7.04 -29.56 -27.62
C VAL A 354 -6.26 -28.53 -26.79
N ASP A 355 -5.56 -28.94 -25.73
CA ASP A 355 -4.70 -28.07 -24.90
C ASP A 355 -3.63 -27.38 -25.75
N SER A 356 -3.00 -28.10 -26.67
CA SER A 356 -1.97 -27.54 -27.56
C SER A 356 -2.46 -26.45 -28.52
N LEU A 357 -3.78 -26.28 -28.67
CA LEU A 357 -4.36 -25.24 -29.52
C LEU A 357 -4.42 -23.87 -28.82
N PHE A 358 -4.42 -23.84 -27.48
CA PHE A 358 -4.49 -22.61 -26.69
C PHE A 358 -3.08 -22.14 -26.33
N THR A 359 -2.86 -20.82 -26.39
CA THR A 359 -1.59 -20.21 -25.96
C THR A 359 -1.69 -19.61 -24.57
N ASP A 360 -2.83 -19.04 -24.24
CA ASP A 360 -3.04 -18.26 -23.01
C ASP A 360 -4.13 -18.87 -22.11
N ALA A 361 -4.56 -20.10 -22.41
CA ALA A 361 -5.42 -20.92 -21.56
C ALA A 361 -4.86 -22.35 -21.46
N GLN A 362 -5.25 -23.06 -20.41
CA GLN A 362 -4.92 -24.46 -20.21
C GLN A 362 -6.20 -25.30 -20.27
N VAL A 363 -6.17 -26.39 -21.06
CA VAL A 363 -7.25 -27.37 -21.14
C VAL A 363 -6.85 -28.63 -20.38
N SER A 364 -7.70 -29.05 -19.44
CA SER A 364 -7.43 -30.22 -18.61
C SER A 364 -8.70 -30.99 -18.28
N LEU A 365 -8.52 -32.13 -17.61
CA LEU A 365 -9.62 -32.89 -17.02
C LEU A 365 -9.59 -32.75 -15.50
N ASN A 366 -10.72 -32.37 -14.90
CA ASN A 366 -10.85 -32.36 -13.45
C ASN A 366 -11.03 -33.78 -12.88
N ALA A 367 -11.13 -33.90 -11.55
CA ALA A 367 -11.27 -35.18 -10.86
C ALA A 367 -12.54 -35.98 -11.24
N THR A 368 -13.56 -35.33 -11.80
CA THR A 368 -14.80 -35.96 -12.29
C THR A 368 -14.77 -36.24 -13.79
N GLY A 369 -13.66 -35.94 -14.47
CA GLY A 369 -13.47 -36.16 -15.91
C GLY A 369 -14.07 -35.07 -16.80
N GLN A 370 -14.51 -33.94 -16.25
CA GLN A 370 -14.99 -32.79 -17.04
C GLN A 370 -13.82 -32.06 -17.66
N ILE A 371 -14.00 -31.61 -18.90
CA ILE A 371 -13.08 -30.68 -19.54
C ILE A 371 -13.17 -29.34 -18.81
N VAL A 372 -12.01 -28.82 -18.41
CA VAL A 372 -11.86 -27.49 -17.82
C VAL A 372 -10.91 -26.71 -18.72
N VAL A 373 -11.34 -25.52 -19.14
CA VAL A 373 -10.50 -24.52 -19.81
C VAL A 373 -10.33 -23.37 -18.84
N GLU A 374 -9.10 -23.12 -18.42
CA GLU A 374 -8.77 -22.06 -17.46
C GLU A 374 -7.80 -21.08 -18.12
N ALA A 375 -8.17 -19.80 -18.12
CA ALA A 375 -7.27 -18.74 -18.58
C ALA A 375 -6.01 -18.72 -17.71
N GLN A 376 -4.84 -18.53 -18.32
CA GLN A 376 -3.56 -18.44 -17.60
C GLN A 376 -3.34 -17.05 -17.00
N THR A 377 -4.15 -16.07 -17.40
CA THR A 377 -4.17 -14.71 -16.87
C THR A 377 -5.56 -14.38 -16.37
N SER A 378 -5.62 -13.59 -15.32
CA SER A 378 -6.88 -13.05 -14.84
C SER A 378 -7.32 -11.82 -15.62
N GLY A 379 -8.63 -11.64 -15.74
CA GLY A 379 -9.23 -10.58 -16.54
C GLY A 379 -10.43 -11.08 -17.32
N GLU A 380 -11.20 -10.16 -17.90
CA GLU A 380 -12.25 -10.52 -18.85
C GLU A 380 -11.59 -11.24 -20.04
N ALA A 381 -12.11 -12.42 -20.38
CA ALA A 381 -11.74 -13.20 -21.54
C ALA A 381 -13.01 -13.63 -22.28
N ASP A 382 -12.85 -14.04 -23.54
CA ASP A 382 -13.95 -14.48 -24.41
C ASP A 382 -13.83 -16.00 -24.67
N LEU A 383 -13.46 -16.79 -23.65
CA LEU A 383 -13.18 -18.20 -23.85
C LEU A 383 -14.40 -18.93 -24.42
N LEU A 384 -14.15 -19.75 -25.44
CA LEU A 384 -15.16 -20.64 -26.02
C LEU A 384 -14.51 -21.98 -26.38
N LEU A 385 -15.24 -23.07 -26.15
CA LEU A 385 -14.83 -24.39 -26.62
C LEU A 385 -16.06 -25.21 -27.02
N ALA A 386 -16.07 -25.66 -28.26
CA ALA A 386 -17.12 -26.48 -28.83
C ALA A 386 -16.55 -27.55 -29.77
N PHE A 387 -17.22 -28.70 -29.81
CA PHE A 387 -16.84 -29.84 -30.64
C PHE A 387 -17.98 -30.26 -31.55
N THR A 388 -17.65 -30.63 -32.78
CA THR A 388 -18.61 -31.19 -33.75
C THR A 388 -17.92 -32.22 -34.64
N ASP A 389 -18.65 -33.22 -35.11
CA ASP A 389 -18.08 -34.19 -36.06
C ASP A 389 -18.23 -33.76 -37.51
N GLU A 390 -17.20 -33.99 -38.33
CA GLU A 390 -17.21 -33.63 -39.74
C GLU A 390 -18.32 -34.36 -40.52
N VAL A 391 -19.02 -33.64 -41.42
CA VAL A 391 -20.18 -34.17 -42.13
C VAL A 391 -19.76 -35.23 -43.16
N GLY A 392 -20.45 -36.38 -43.17
CA GLY A 392 -20.25 -37.44 -44.18
C GLY A 392 -19.25 -38.53 -43.80
N GLN A 393 -18.65 -38.44 -42.61
CA GLN A 393 -17.76 -39.46 -42.08
C GLN A 393 -18.49 -40.58 -41.32
N GLN A 394 -17.75 -41.63 -40.96
CA GLN A 394 -18.35 -42.83 -40.39
C GLN A 394 -18.58 -42.70 -38.88
N GLY A 395 -17.62 -42.18 -38.12
CA GLY A 395 -17.72 -41.96 -36.68
C GLY A 395 -18.63 -40.81 -36.30
N ARG A 396 -19.31 -40.96 -35.15
CA ARG A 396 -20.20 -39.96 -34.56
C ARG A 396 -20.22 -40.02 -33.04
N MET A 397 -20.17 -38.88 -32.38
CA MET A 397 -20.35 -38.66 -30.95
C MET A 397 -21.38 -37.56 -30.69
N ASP A 398 -22.12 -37.70 -29.60
CA ASP A 398 -22.97 -36.62 -29.10
C ASP A 398 -22.16 -35.66 -28.21
N TRP A 399 -21.52 -34.68 -28.84
CA TRP A 399 -20.73 -33.66 -28.16
C TRP A 399 -21.57 -32.68 -27.33
N THR A 400 -22.90 -32.64 -27.50
CA THR A 400 -23.76 -31.71 -26.75
C THR A 400 -23.78 -32.01 -25.25
N THR A 401 -23.47 -33.25 -24.86
CA THR A 401 -23.38 -33.69 -23.46
C THR A 401 -22.10 -33.18 -22.76
N TYR A 402 -21.08 -32.80 -23.54
CA TYR A 402 -19.76 -32.35 -23.08
C TYR A 402 -19.51 -30.87 -23.40
N ALA A 403 -20.57 -30.10 -23.62
CA ALA A 403 -20.46 -28.68 -23.92
C ALA A 403 -19.85 -27.93 -22.73
N ALA A 404 -18.82 -27.12 -23.00
CA ALA A 404 -18.20 -26.24 -22.02
C ALA A 404 -19.04 -24.96 -21.87
N SER A 405 -19.23 -24.53 -20.63
CA SER A 405 -19.88 -23.26 -20.30
C SER A 405 -19.11 -22.52 -19.24
N GLU A 406 -19.21 -21.19 -19.27
CA GLU A 406 -18.62 -20.32 -18.26
C GLU A 406 -19.13 -20.68 -16.86
N THR A 407 -18.19 -21.04 -16.00
CA THR A 407 -18.42 -21.36 -14.59
C THR A 407 -17.85 -20.29 -13.66
N THR A 408 -16.80 -19.60 -14.12
CA THR A 408 -16.20 -18.45 -13.44
C THR A 408 -16.00 -17.36 -14.48
N ALA A 409 -16.65 -16.20 -14.27
CA ALA A 409 -16.40 -15.02 -15.08
C ALA A 409 -15.01 -14.47 -14.75
N GLY A 410 -14.23 -14.16 -15.79
CA GLY A 410 -12.97 -13.47 -15.62
C GLY A 410 -13.19 -12.02 -15.15
N THR A 411 -12.45 -11.58 -14.13
CA THR A 411 -12.53 -10.21 -13.62
C THR A 411 -11.16 -9.56 -13.60
N GLY A 412 -11.11 -8.28 -13.93
CA GLY A 412 -9.90 -7.47 -13.80
C GLY A 412 -9.41 -7.37 -12.36
N PRO A 413 -8.17 -6.90 -12.15
CA PRO A 413 -7.60 -6.80 -10.82
C PRO A 413 -8.34 -5.77 -9.96
N ASP A 414 -8.40 -6.03 -8.66
CA ASP A 414 -8.87 -5.04 -7.70
C ASP A 414 -7.91 -3.84 -7.71
N THR A 415 -8.45 -2.64 -7.97
CA THR A 415 -7.65 -1.42 -8.09
C THR A 415 -8.04 -0.37 -7.06
N VAL A 416 -7.04 0.32 -6.51
CA VAL A 416 -7.21 1.44 -5.57
C VAL A 416 -6.31 2.58 -5.99
N ILE A 417 -6.87 3.79 -6.18
CA ILE A 417 -6.13 4.95 -6.67
C ILE A 417 -5.99 5.98 -5.56
N ALA A 418 -4.76 6.46 -5.36
CA ALA A 418 -4.44 7.57 -4.46
C ALA A 418 -3.64 8.63 -5.22
N SER A 419 -4.00 9.91 -5.09
CA SER A 419 -3.31 11.01 -5.75
C SER A 419 -2.94 12.11 -4.76
N THR A 420 -1.77 12.72 -4.93
CA THR A 420 -1.34 13.88 -4.14
C THR A 420 -0.60 14.89 -5.00
N GLU A 421 -0.57 16.12 -4.52
CA GLU A 421 0.30 17.17 -5.03
C GLU A 421 1.73 16.95 -4.49
N VAL A 422 2.72 17.00 -5.37
CA VAL A 422 4.15 16.92 -5.07
C VAL A 422 4.86 18.13 -5.66
N TYR A 423 5.97 18.53 -5.03
CA TYR A 423 6.74 19.69 -5.47
C TYR A 423 8.04 19.25 -6.14
N ASP A 424 8.40 19.93 -7.22
CA ASP A 424 9.72 19.80 -7.86
C ASP A 424 10.77 20.67 -7.14
N PRO A 425 12.08 20.52 -7.45
CA PRO A 425 13.13 21.29 -6.78
C PRO A 425 13.08 22.80 -7.06
N ALA A 426 12.31 23.24 -8.07
CA ALA A 426 12.07 24.65 -8.35
C ALA A 426 10.79 25.19 -7.68
N GLY A 427 10.05 24.35 -6.95
CA GLY A 427 8.80 24.71 -6.27
C GLY A 427 7.56 24.60 -7.16
N GLY A 428 7.66 24.05 -8.36
CA GLY A 428 6.53 23.74 -9.22
C GLY A 428 5.72 22.57 -8.63
N SER A 429 4.40 22.72 -8.64
CA SER A 429 3.46 21.70 -8.16
C SER A 429 3.02 20.77 -9.30
N HIS A 430 2.97 19.47 -9.01
CA HIS A 430 2.58 18.41 -9.94
C HIS A 430 1.72 17.37 -9.22
N THR A 431 0.80 16.70 -9.93
CA THR A 431 0.01 15.60 -9.35
C THR A 431 0.69 14.26 -9.58
N LEU A 432 1.05 13.57 -8.50
CA LEU A 432 1.49 12.17 -8.52
C LEU A 432 0.29 11.28 -8.19
N THR A 433 0.01 10.31 -9.08
CA THR A 433 -1.04 9.31 -8.89
C THR A 433 -0.43 7.94 -8.70
N MET A 434 -0.84 7.23 -7.66
CA MET A 434 -0.48 5.86 -7.36
C MET A 434 -1.70 4.97 -7.57
N THR A 435 -1.56 3.97 -8.44
CA THR A 435 -2.58 2.93 -8.63
C THR A 435 -2.09 1.64 -8.01
N PHE A 436 -2.75 1.17 -6.96
CA PHE A 436 -2.51 -0.13 -6.35
C PHE A 436 -3.36 -1.17 -7.06
N GLU A 437 -2.73 -2.24 -7.53
CA GLU A 437 -3.37 -3.30 -8.31
C GLU A 437 -3.07 -4.66 -7.67
N ARG A 438 -4.12 -5.40 -7.30
CA ARG A 438 -3.99 -6.76 -6.74
C ARG A 438 -3.54 -7.74 -7.84
N GLN A 439 -2.59 -8.61 -7.50
CA GLN A 439 -2.04 -9.64 -8.37
C GLN A 439 -2.65 -11.01 -8.06
N ASP A 440 -2.50 -11.97 -8.97
CA ASP A 440 -3.03 -13.34 -8.85
C ASP A 440 -2.49 -14.09 -7.62
N ASP A 441 -1.27 -13.78 -7.19
CA ASP A 441 -0.64 -14.35 -5.99
C ASP A 441 -1.10 -13.69 -4.67
N GLY A 442 -2.03 -12.74 -4.76
CA GLY A 442 -2.56 -11.99 -3.61
C GLY A 442 -1.72 -10.79 -3.19
N THR A 443 -0.56 -10.55 -3.82
CA THR A 443 0.25 -9.34 -3.59
C THR A 443 -0.37 -8.11 -4.26
N TRP A 444 0.11 -6.93 -3.89
CA TRP A 444 -0.25 -5.66 -4.51
C TRP A 444 0.95 -5.02 -5.21
N ASN A 445 0.70 -4.47 -6.39
CA ASN A 445 1.64 -3.64 -7.12
C ASN A 445 1.22 -2.17 -7.04
N GLY A 446 2.14 -1.27 -6.70
CA GLY A 446 1.93 0.18 -6.73
C GLY A 446 2.49 0.77 -8.02
N ILE A 447 1.64 1.27 -8.90
CA ILE A 447 1.99 1.83 -10.21
C ILE A 447 1.95 3.36 -10.15
N PRO A 448 3.11 4.03 -10.06
CA PRO A 448 3.19 5.49 -10.10
C PRO A 448 2.93 6.04 -11.50
N SER A 449 2.22 7.16 -11.57
CA SER A 449 2.00 7.91 -12.81
C SER A 449 1.94 9.42 -12.53
N VAL A 450 2.35 10.21 -13.53
CA VAL A 450 2.21 11.66 -13.58
C VAL A 450 1.65 12.05 -14.94
N ASP A 451 1.12 13.27 -15.08
CA ASP A 451 0.68 13.77 -16.38
C ASP A 451 1.88 13.80 -17.36
N PRO A 452 1.78 13.17 -18.55
CA PRO A 452 2.88 13.08 -19.51
C PRO A 452 3.34 14.44 -20.06
N THR A 453 2.54 15.50 -19.89
CA THR A 453 2.92 16.86 -20.24
C THR A 453 3.84 17.50 -19.19
N VAL A 454 3.76 17.05 -17.93
CA VAL A 454 4.51 17.63 -16.80
C VAL A 454 5.75 16.82 -16.44
N GLY A 455 5.82 15.54 -16.79
CA GLY A 455 7.01 14.73 -16.58
C GLY A 455 6.85 13.27 -17.00
N THR A 456 7.88 12.48 -16.69
CA THR A 456 7.90 11.04 -16.93
C THR A 456 8.35 10.30 -15.69
N VAL A 457 7.65 9.23 -15.32
CA VAL A 457 8.11 8.30 -14.28
C VAL A 457 9.17 7.37 -14.87
N LEU A 458 10.32 7.29 -14.20
CA LEU A 458 11.47 6.48 -14.62
C LEU A 458 11.58 5.15 -13.86
N SER A 459 10.98 5.06 -12.67
CA SER A 459 10.90 3.82 -11.90
C SER A 459 9.80 2.90 -12.45
N GLY A 460 10.01 1.59 -12.38
CA GLY A 460 8.94 0.61 -12.59
C GLY A 460 7.94 0.57 -11.43
N PRO A 461 6.91 -0.29 -11.51
CA PRO A 461 5.98 -0.53 -10.41
C PRO A 461 6.69 -1.01 -9.15
N ILE A 462 6.14 -0.62 -8.00
CA ILE A 462 6.52 -1.17 -6.70
C ILE A 462 5.84 -2.53 -6.58
N THR A 463 6.62 -3.61 -6.53
CA THR A 463 6.07 -4.98 -6.52
C THR A 463 6.27 -5.67 -5.17
N GLY A 464 5.41 -6.64 -4.87
CA GLY A 464 5.54 -7.49 -3.69
C GLY A 464 5.04 -6.88 -2.38
N ILE A 465 4.07 -5.95 -2.44
CA ILE A 465 3.39 -5.47 -1.22
C ILE A 465 2.47 -6.59 -0.72
N GLN A 466 2.72 -7.10 0.48
CA GLN A 466 2.03 -8.23 1.07
C GLN A 466 1.52 -7.90 2.47
N PHE A 467 0.52 -8.65 2.92
CA PHE A 467 -0.10 -8.51 4.24
C PHE A 467 -0.24 -9.89 4.91
N ASP A 468 -0.23 -9.91 6.24
CA ASP A 468 -0.55 -11.11 7.02
C ASP A 468 -2.07 -11.35 7.15
N ASP A 469 -2.45 -12.45 7.81
CA ASP A 469 -3.85 -12.84 8.03
C ASP A 469 -4.62 -11.82 8.89
N GLU A 470 -3.90 -11.01 9.69
CA GLU A 470 -4.44 -9.92 10.50
C GLU A 470 -4.54 -8.58 9.74
N GLY A 471 -4.01 -8.51 8.51
CA GLY A 471 -4.06 -7.33 7.64
C GLY A 471 -2.93 -6.32 7.84
N ALA A 472 -1.88 -6.65 8.58
CA ALA A 472 -0.67 -5.82 8.72
C ALA A 472 0.32 -6.12 7.58
N PRO A 473 1.12 -5.14 7.12
CA PRO A 473 2.12 -5.37 6.10
C PRO A 473 3.17 -6.39 6.52
N ILE A 474 3.71 -7.14 5.56
CA ILE A 474 4.84 -8.05 5.76
C ILE A 474 5.85 -7.90 4.61
N GLY A 475 7.15 -7.96 4.92
CA GLY A 475 8.20 -7.96 3.92
C GLY A 475 8.47 -6.60 3.26
N LEU A 476 7.92 -5.49 3.77
CA LEU A 476 8.12 -4.14 3.21
C LEU A 476 9.58 -3.67 3.21
N ALA A 477 10.45 -4.31 4.01
CA ALA A 477 11.88 -4.04 4.02
C ALA A 477 12.58 -4.48 2.72
N ALA A 478 12.06 -5.51 2.04
CA ALA A 478 12.61 -6.01 0.77
C ALA A 478 12.05 -5.28 -0.46
N VAL A 479 10.93 -4.57 -0.28
CA VAL A 479 10.24 -3.81 -1.34
C VAL A 479 10.99 -2.51 -1.64
N ASN A 480 11.26 -2.23 -2.92
CA ASN A 480 11.79 -0.93 -3.33
C ASN A 480 10.65 0.09 -3.43
N LYS A 481 10.59 0.99 -2.43
CA LYS A 481 9.53 2.00 -2.29
C LYS A 481 9.88 3.35 -2.92
N THR A 482 10.90 3.39 -3.78
CA THR A 482 11.38 4.65 -4.39
C THR A 482 10.75 4.85 -5.76
N VAL A 483 10.01 5.94 -5.90
CA VAL A 483 9.49 6.43 -7.18
C VAL A 483 10.45 7.48 -7.73
N SER A 484 10.95 7.27 -8.95
CA SER A 484 11.82 8.24 -9.61
C SER A 484 11.06 8.96 -10.72
N VAL A 485 10.98 10.28 -10.63
CA VAL A 485 10.24 11.12 -11.59
C VAL A 485 11.17 12.17 -12.20
N GLN A 486 11.16 12.28 -13.52
CA GLN A 486 11.80 13.37 -14.24
C GLN A 486 10.73 14.40 -14.62
N PHE A 487 10.67 15.51 -13.88
CA PHE A 487 9.79 16.63 -14.21
C PHE A 487 10.34 17.42 -15.41
N SER A 488 9.43 17.92 -16.25
CA SER A 488 9.72 18.74 -17.42
C SER A 488 10.39 20.05 -16.99
N GLY A 489 11.54 20.37 -17.58
CA GLY A 489 12.32 21.56 -17.25
C GLY A 489 13.30 21.40 -16.08
N GLN A 490 13.29 20.27 -15.37
CA GLN A 490 14.31 19.94 -14.36
C GLN A 490 15.51 19.24 -15.00
N SER A 491 16.71 19.47 -14.46
CA SER A 491 17.95 18.92 -14.99
C SER A 491 18.25 17.48 -14.53
N GLY A 492 17.53 16.98 -13.52
CA GLY A 492 17.71 15.63 -12.99
C GLY A 492 16.41 15.05 -12.44
N ALA A 493 16.43 13.73 -12.28
CA ALA A 493 15.30 12.98 -11.73
C ALA A 493 15.24 13.15 -10.21
N GLN A 494 14.02 13.34 -9.71
CA GLN A 494 13.71 13.41 -8.29
C GLN A 494 13.34 12.02 -7.80
N ALA A 495 13.92 11.62 -6.66
CA ALA A 495 13.58 10.38 -5.99
C ALA A 495 12.61 10.70 -4.84
N ILE A 496 11.45 10.05 -4.86
CA ILE A 496 10.40 10.17 -3.86
C ILE A 496 10.28 8.82 -3.18
N VAL A 497 10.56 8.76 -1.88
CA VAL A 497 10.42 7.53 -1.08
C VAL A 497 9.02 7.48 -0.49
N LEU A 498 8.30 6.40 -0.77
CA LEU A 498 7.01 6.14 -0.16
C LEU A 498 7.21 5.41 1.16
N ASP A 499 6.66 5.98 2.23
CA ASP A 499 6.42 5.27 3.47
C ASP A 499 5.04 4.59 3.38
N LEU A 500 5.06 3.26 3.42
CA LEU A 500 3.87 2.41 3.34
C LEU A 500 3.53 1.80 4.71
N GLY A 501 4.22 2.22 5.78
CA GLY A 501 4.15 1.64 7.11
C GLY A 501 5.29 0.66 7.41
N ALA A 502 5.17 0.00 8.56
CA ALA A 502 6.13 -0.98 9.06
C ALA A 502 5.52 -2.39 9.12
N ASP A 503 6.38 -3.40 8.99
CA ASP A 503 5.95 -4.80 9.06
C ASP A 503 5.34 -5.12 10.43
N GLY A 504 4.18 -5.76 10.45
CA GLY A 504 3.45 -6.12 11.67
C GLY A 504 2.81 -4.94 12.42
N GLU A 505 2.78 -3.74 11.83
CA GLU A 505 2.16 -2.55 12.40
C GLU A 505 1.02 -2.03 11.50
N PHE A 506 0.10 -1.26 12.09
CA PHE A 506 -1.02 -0.61 11.38
C PHE A 506 -0.76 0.89 11.16
N SER A 507 0.49 1.28 10.95
CA SER A 507 0.95 2.67 10.83
C SER A 507 0.86 3.23 9.39
N GLY A 508 0.68 2.37 8.39
CA GLY A 508 0.65 2.76 6.97
C GLY A 508 -0.51 2.13 6.19
N LEU A 509 -0.17 1.38 5.14
CA LEU A 509 -1.14 0.57 4.42
C LEU A 509 -1.58 -0.62 5.26
N THR A 510 -2.84 -1.02 5.11
CA THR A 510 -3.46 -2.17 5.78
C THR A 510 -4.30 -2.95 4.79
N GLN A 511 -4.62 -4.20 5.13
CA GLN A 511 -5.53 -5.02 4.35
C GLN A 511 -6.64 -5.63 5.21
N PHE A 512 -7.80 -5.00 5.20
CA PHE A 512 -9.00 -5.43 5.91
C PHE A 512 -10.15 -5.68 4.93
N GLY A 513 -11.16 -6.43 5.37
CA GLY A 513 -12.39 -6.68 4.59
C GLY A 513 -13.34 -5.48 4.45
N SER A 514 -12.90 -4.27 4.81
CA SER A 514 -13.61 -3.02 4.55
C SER A 514 -13.35 -2.50 3.14
N GLU A 515 -14.13 -1.48 2.72
CA GLU A 515 -13.92 -0.80 1.44
C GLU A 515 -12.49 -0.25 1.30
N ALA A 516 -12.04 -0.16 0.06
CA ALA A 516 -10.77 0.41 -0.30
C ALA A 516 -10.74 1.92 -0.01
N ASN A 517 -9.70 2.39 0.68
CA ASN A 517 -9.47 3.82 0.88
C ASN A 517 -7.99 4.05 1.19
N VAL A 518 -7.23 4.51 0.21
CA VAL A 518 -5.81 4.87 0.38
C VAL A 518 -5.63 6.35 0.07
N TYR A 519 -4.89 7.04 0.92
CA TYR A 519 -4.60 8.47 0.75
C TYR A 519 -3.20 8.81 1.28
N VAL A 520 -2.74 10.01 0.94
CA VAL A 520 -1.47 10.55 1.43
C VAL A 520 -1.70 11.31 2.73
N ALA A 521 -1.08 10.86 3.80
CA ALA A 521 -1.19 11.48 5.12
C ALA A 521 -0.28 12.71 5.23
N GLN A 522 0.97 12.59 4.78
CA GLN A 522 1.98 13.63 4.86
C GLN A 522 2.94 13.60 3.68
N GLN A 523 3.54 14.75 3.40
CA GLN A 523 4.65 14.91 2.45
C GLN A 523 5.52 16.10 2.88
N ASP A 524 6.79 16.11 2.48
CA ASP A 524 7.81 17.03 2.97
C ASP A 524 8.20 18.17 1.99
N GLY A 525 7.67 18.16 0.78
CA GLY A 525 7.89 19.19 -0.23
C GLY A 525 6.99 20.41 -0.06
N PHE A 526 7.47 21.56 -0.53
CA PHE A 526 6.73 22.82 -0.47
C PHE A 526 7.25 23.81 -1.51
N GLY A 527 6.34 24.67 -2.00
CA GLY A 527 6.67 25.81 -2.85
C GLY A 527 7.41 26.93 -2.10
N SER A 528 7.79 27.97 -2.83
CA SER A 528 8.39 29.16 -2.21
C SER A 528 7.39 29.89 -1.31
N GLY A 529 7.91 30.52 -0.25
CA GLY A 529 7.10 31.25 0.74
C GLY A 529 7.50 32.71 0.84
N GLU A 530 6.50 33.59 1.01
CA GLU A 530 6.70 34.99 1.39
C GLU A 530 6.61 35.12 2.91
N LEU A 531 7.31 36.10 3.50
CA LEU A 531 7.23 36.35 4.94
C LEU A 531 5.83 36.84 5.31
N ALA A 532 5.13 36.08 6.16
CA ALA A 532 3.78 36.38 6.62
C ALA A 532 3.78 37.12 7.96
N SER A 533 4.63 36.72 8.90
CA SER A 533 4.72 37.35 10.23
C SER A 533 6.08 37.15 10.89
N ILE A 534 6.34 37.93 11.93
CA ILE A 534 7.54 37.84 12.77
C ILE A 534 7.11 37.67 14.22
N SER A 535 7.82 36.84 14.97
CA SER A 535 7.72 36.73 16.43
C SER A 535 9.09 36.85 17.08
N VAL A 536 9.12 37.33 18.32
CA VAL A 536 10.30 37.29 19.17
C VAL A 536 10.01 36.34 20.33
N GLU A 537 10.84 35.31 20.49
CA GLU A 537 10.74 34.34 21.56
C GLU A 537 11.36 34.87 22.86
N THR A 538 11.07 34.19 23.97
CA THR A 538 11.51 34.62 25.31
C THR A 538 13.02 34.57 25.52
N ASP A 539 13.74 33.81 24.69
CA ASP A 539 15.20 33.74 24.67
C ASP A 539 15.85 34.84 23.82
N GLY A 540 15.04 35.66 23.13
CA GLY A 540 15.51 36.73 22.25
C GLY A 540 15.71 36.30 20.80
N ASN A 541 15.36 35.06 20.43
CA ASN A 541 15.34 34.61 19.04
C ASN A 541 14.17 35.26 18.28
N ILE A 542 14.46 35.78 17.10
CA ILE A 542 13.49 36.39 16.20
C ILE A 542 13.22 35.41 15.07
N ASN A 543 11.99 34.94 14.97
CA ASN A 543 11.54 33.96 13.99
C ASN A 543 10.58 34.58 12.99
N GLY A 544 10.75 34.27 11.71
CA GLY A 544 9.84 34.64 10.64
C GLY A 544 9.01 33.43 10.22
N PHE A 545 7.69 33.61 10.10
CA PHE A 545 6.76 32.61 9.57
C PHE A 545 6.40 32.95 8.14
N TYR A 546 6.41 31.95 7.26
CA TYR A 546 6.21 32.13 5.82
C TYR A 546 4.89 31.54 5.35
N THR A 547 4.39 32.01 4.22
CA THR A 547 3.11 31.58 3.63
C THR A 547 3.06 30.11 3.24
N ASN A 548 4.22 29.47 3.04
CA ASN A 548 4.36 28.03 2.79
C ASN A 548 4.38 27.19 4.08
N GLY A 549 4.06 27.79 5.24
CA GLY A 549 3.99 27.11 6.54
C GLY A 549 5.35 26.87 7.20
N GLN A 550 6.45 27.24 6.55
CA GLN A 550 7.80 27.12 7.11
C GLN A 550 8.13 28.31 8.02
N PHE A 551 9.11 28.11 8.92
CA PHE A 551 9.66 29.19 9.73
C PHE A 551 11.18 29.22 9.63
N ARG A 552 11.76 30.42 9.79
CA ARG A 552 13.21 30.65 9.74
C ARG A 552 13.62 31.55 10.89
N SER A 553 14.72 31.21 11.57
CA SER A 553 15.36 32.15 12.49
C SER A 553 16.01 33.30 11.69
N LEU A 554 15.58 34.51 11.99
CA LEU A 554 16.05 35.75 11.36
C LEU A 554 17.23 36.36 12.13
N GLY A 555 17.35 36.06 13.42
CA GLY A 555 18.47 36.49 14.26
C GLY A 555 18.14 36.45 15.75
N GLU A 556 19.09 36.87 16.58
CA GLU A 556 19.00 36.83 18.05
C GLU A 556 19.40 38.19 18.64
N VAL A 557 18.66 38.67 19.64
CA VAL A 557 18.95 39.93 20.34
C VAL A 557 20.07 39.74 21.37
N GLY A 558 21.11 40.56 21.28
CA GLY A 558 22.23 40.54 22.22
C GLY A 558 21.90 41.22 23.55
N VAL A 559 22.19 40.53 24.66
CA VAL A 559 22.07 41.06 26.02
C VAL A 559 23.44 41.15 26.69
N ALA A 560 23.76 42.31 27.23
CA ALA A 560 24.98 42.57 27.98
C ALA A 560 24.72 42.57 29.49
N THR A 561 25.59 41.94 30.27
CA THR A 561 25.59 42.00 31.74
C THR A 561 26.88 42.65 32.24
N PHE A 562 26.80 43.27 33.42
CA PHE A 562 27.93 43.98 34.03
C PHE A 562 28.09 43.58 35.48
N THR A 563 29.32 43.37 35.93
CA THR A 563 29.63 43.09 37.33
C THR A 563 29.31 44.27 38.24
N ASN A 564 29.50 45.51 37.75
CA ASN A 564 29.13 46.73 38.45
C ASN A 564 28.29 47.65 37.54
N ALA A 565 26.97 47.47 37.56
CA ALA A 565 26.03 48.27 36.76
C ALA A 565 25.94 49.74 37.23
N GLU A 566 26.17 50.02 38.52
CA GLU A 566 26.15 51.37 39.08
C GLU A 566 27.31 52.24 38.55
N GLY A 567 28.37 51.61 38.02
CA GLY A 567 29.49 52.31 37.38
C GLY A 567 29.21 52.81 35.96
N LEU A 568 28.06 52.43 35.36
CA LEU A 568 27.71 52.89 34.01
C LEU A 568 27.36 54.37 34.02
N ARG A 569 27.90 55.11 33.04
CA ARG A 569 27.62 56.53 32.88
C ARG A 569 26.41 56.72 31.98
N GLU A 570 25.44 57.50 32.43
CA GLU A 570 24.34 57.93 31.55
C GLU A 570 24.83 58.92 30.51
N THR A 571 24.43 58.66 29.27
CA THR A 571 24.79 59.46 28.10
C THR A 571 23.62 60.32 27.61
N GLY A 572 22.47 60.24 28.28
CA GLY A 572 21.19 60.83 27.87
C GLY A 572 20.27 59.80 27.21
N GLU A 573 19.01 60.16 26.98
CA GLU A 573 18.05 59.33 26.21
C GLU A 573 17.85 57.90 26.77
N ASN A 574 18.00 57.71 28.08
CA ASN A 574 17.99 56.40 28.76
C ASN A 574 19.11 55.43 28.32
N LEU A 575 20.18 55.95 27.71
CA LEU A 575 21.36 55.21 27.30
C LEU A 575 22.48 55.28 28.34
N TRP A 576 23.27 54.21 28.34
CA TRP A 576 24.40 53.99 29.24
C TRP A 576 25.66 53.72 28.44
N GLY A 577 26.74 54.41 28.78
CA GLY A 577 28.09 54.17 28.28
C GLY A 577 29.00 53.58 29.36
N ARG A 578 30.11 52.99 28.90
CA ARG A 578 31.22 52.55 29.77
C ARG A 578 32.12 53.69 30.21
#